data_AF-A0A7J6CDB6-F1
#
_entry.id   AF-A0A7J6CDB6-F1
#
_cell.length_a   1.000
_cell.length_b   1.000
_cell.length_c   1.000
_cell.angle_alpha   90.00
_cell.angle_beta   90.00
_cell.angle_gamma   90.00
#
_symmetry.space_group_name_H-M   'P 1'
#
loop_
_entity.id
_entity.type
_entity.pdbx_description
1 polymer ?
#
loop_
_entity_poly.entity_id
_entity_poly.type
_entity_poly.pdbx_seq_one_letter_code
_entity_poly.pdbx_strand_id
1 'polypeptide(L)'
;MSVNTILKQNSKEILNQFVKDIFPQAGCSEKHLCQAAKVMMHTNLKRTKLHRQLSAYANNSTHHPCSIPATEEHRMKVFLTKIKECSQEQHSKLKNETDVK
;
A
#
# COMPACT_ATOMS: atom_id res chain seq x y z
N MET A 1 -10.96 6.10 -6.26
CA MET A 1 -11.05 6.26 -4.80
C MET A 1 -9.66 6.25 -4.18
N SER A 2 -9.35 7.22 -3.33
CA SER A 2 -8.10 7.29 -2.55
C SER A 2 -8.21 6.42 -1.29
N VAL A 3 -7.10 6.21 -0.57
CA VAL A 3 -7.11 5.45 0.70
C VAL A 3 -8.11 6.04 1.70
N ASN A 4 -8.15 7.38 1.83
CA ASN A 4 -9.08 8.07 2.72
C ASN A 4 -10.55 7.81 2.35
N THR A 5 -10.87 7.77 1.06
CA THR A 5 -12.22 7.41 0.58
C THR A 5 -12.56 5.96 0.95
N ILE A 6 -11.62 5.04 0.73
CA ILE A 6 -11.81 3.61 1.01
C ILE A 6 -12.06 3.37 2.50
N LEU A 7 -11.29 4.02 3.38
CA LEU A 7 -11.43 3.93 4.83
C LEU A 7 -12.76 4.49 5.35
N LYS A 8 -13.34 5.48 4.67
CA LYS A 8 -14.59 6.14 5.09
C LYS A 8 -15.86 5.51 4.50
N GLN A 9 -15.80 4.98 3.27
CA GLN A 9 -16.99 4.64 2.49
C GLN A 9 -17.21 3.14 2.26
N ASN A 10 -16.25 2.27 2.57
CA ASN A 10 -16.48 0.82 2.41
C ASN A 10 -17.20 0.21 3.60
N SER A 11 -17.92 -0.89 3.32
CA SER A 11 -18.60 -1.67 4.34
C SER A 11 -17.61 -2.22 5.38
N LYS A 12 -18.11 -2.44 6.60
CA LYS A 12 -17.35 -3.12 7.67
C LYS A 12 -16.82 -4.48 7.21
N GLU A 13 -17.55 -5.15 6.31
CA GLU A 13 -17.18 -6.44 5.72
C GLU A 13 -15.85 -6.34 4.95
N ILE A 14 -15.70 -5.38 4.04
CA ILE A 14 -14.44 -5.16 3.31
C ILE A 14 -13.30 -4.78 4.27
N LEU A 15 -13.58 -3.93 5.27
CA LEU A 15 -12.57 -3.45 6.21
C LEU A 15 -12.13 -4.50 7.23
N ASN A 16 -12.94 -5.53 7.47
CA ASN A 16 -12.65 -6.65 8.36
C ASN A 16 -12.04 -7.87 7.66
N GLN A 17 -11.96 -7.87 6.32
CA GLN A 17 -11.24 -8.91 5.58
C GLN A 17 -9.78 -8.98 6.04
N PHE A 18 -9.26 -10.19 6.22
CA PHE A 18 -7.85 -10.41 6.51
C PHE A 18 -7.02 -10.38 5.22
N VAL A 19 -5.86 -9.75 5.29
CA VAL A 19 -4.88 -9.65 4.21
C VAL A 19 -3.48 -9.79 4.78
N LYS A 20 -2.55 -10.28 3.96
CA LYS A 20 -1.15 -10.47 4.36
C LYS A 20 -0.51 -9.17 4.89
N ASP A 21 0.12 -9.24 6.06
CA ASP A 21 0.86 -8.11 6.62
C ASP A 21 2.25 -8.02 6.01
N ILE A 22 2.36 -7.17 4.98
CA ILE A 22 3.63 -6.96 4.26
C ILE A 22 4.43 -5.79 4.81
N PHE A 23 3.91 -5.06 5.79
CA PHE A 23 4.54 -3.84 6.28
C PHE A 23 5.29 -4.11 7.59
N PRO A 24 6.58 -3.72 7.69
CA PRO A 24 7.35 -3.86 8.92
C PRO A 24 6.80 -2.97 10.04
N GLN A 25 7.28 -3.20 11.27
CA GLN A 25 6.89 -2.39 12.43
C GLN A 25 7.37 -0.93 12.35
N ALA A 26 8.49 -0.68 11.68
CA ALA A 26 9.08 0.65 11.54
C ALA A 26 9.56 0.93 10.13
N GLY A 27 9.24 2.13 9.64
CA GLY A 27 9.60 2.61 8.30
C GLY A 27 8.87 1.89 7.18
N CYS A 28 8.98 2.44 5.98
CA CYS A 28 8.60 1.71 4.78
C CYS A 28 9.49 2.08 3.58
N SER A 29 9.32 1.31 2.51
CA SER A 29 10.04 1.52 1.25
C SER A 29 9.12 1.25 0.06
N GLU A 30 9.57 1.65 -1.11
CA GLU A 30 8.87 1.44 -2.37
C GLU A 30 8.52 -0.04 -2.63
N LYS A 31 9.38 -0.95 -2.19
CA LYS A 31 9.13 -2.41 -2.24
C LYS A 31 7.84 -2.80 -1.52
N HIS A 32 7.55 -2.17 -0.37
CA HIS A 32 6.34 -2.44 0.39
C HIS A 32 5.08 -1.94 -0.33
N LEU A 33 5.17 -0.80 -1.04
CA LEU A 33 4.07 -0.31 -1.89
C LEU A 33 3.81 -1.25 -3.07
N CYS A 34 4.87 -1.84 -3.65
CA CYS A 34 4.73 -2.89 -4.66
C CYS A 34 4.04 -4.15 -4.11
N GLN A 35 4.47 -4.62 -2.93
CA GLN A 35 3.85 -5.77 -2.27
C GLN A 35 2.38 -5.51 -1.93
N ALA A 36 2.05 -4.29 -1.48
CA ALA A 36 0.68 -3.88 -1.21
C ALA A 36 -0.20 -3.97 -2.46
N ALA A 37 0.30 -3.54 -3.63
CA ALA A 37 -0.42 -3.70 -4.90
C ALA A 37 -0.73 -5.18 -5.19
N LYS A 38 0.26 -6.07 -5.01
CA LYS A 38 0.06 -7.52 -5.21
C LYS A 38 -0.95 -8.11 -4.22
N VAL A 39 -0.91 -7.73 -2.94
CA VAL A 39 -1.91 -8.16 -1.95
C VAL A 39 -3.31 -7.71 -2.39
N MET A 40 -3.47 -6.45 -2.79
CA MET A 40 -4.75 -5.91 -3.24
C MET A 40 -5.30 -6.58 -4.50
N MET A 41 -4.44 -7.12 -5.38
CA MET A 41 -4.86 -7.85 -6.60
C MET A 41 -5.77 -9.04 -6.28
N HIS A 42 -5.62 -9.64 -5.10
CA HIS A 42 -6.40 -10.78 -4.63
C HIS A 42 -7.60 -10.39 -3.74
N THR A 43 -8.00 -9.11 -3.77
CA THR A 43 -9.07 -8.58 -2.92
C THR A 43 -10.14 -7.86 -3.74
N ASN A 44 -11.22 -7.45 -3.09
CA ASN A 44 -12.25 -6.60 -3.69
C ASN A 44 -11.73 -5.21 -4.11
N LEU A 45 -10.51 -4.84 -3.70
CA LEU A 45 -9.90 -3.56 -4.04
C LEU A 45 -9.09 -3.57 -5.35
N LYS A 46 -8.96 -4.71 -6.05
CA LYS A 46 -8.12 -4.85 -7.26
C LYS A 46 -8.46 -3.90 -8.42
N ARG A 47 -9.70 -3.41 -8.51
CA ARG A 47 -10.12 -2.46 -9.57
C ARG A 47 -10.14 -1.01 -9.10
N THR A 48 -9.73 -0.73 -7.88
CA THR A 48 -9.74 0.63 -7.32
C THR A 48 -8.64 1.49 -7.92
N LYS A 49 -8.86 2.82 -7.91
CA LYS A 49 -7.82 3.80 -8.25
C LYS A 49 -6.57 3.62 -7.39
N LEU A 50 -6.73 3.30 -6.10
CA LEU A 50 -5.61 3.02 -5.19
C LEU A 50 -4.73 1.88 -5.72
N HIS A 51 -5.33 0.73 -6.07
CA HIS A 51 -4.55 -0.39 -6.62
C HIS A 51 -3.77 0.03 -7.86
N ARG A 52 -4.43 0.71 -8.82
CA ARG A 52 -3.76 1.18 -10.05
C ARG A 52 -2.59 2.13 -9.75
N GLN A 53 -2.74 3.02 -8.78
CA GLN A 53 -1.69 3.95 -8.38
C GLN A 53 -0.50 3.23 -7.74
N LEU A 54 -0.76 2.27 -6.86
CA LEU A 54 0.30 1.47 -6.24
C LEU A 54 1.02 0.60 -7.29
N SER A 55 0.30 -0.01 -8.23
CA SER A 55 0.90 -0.75 -9.34
C SER A 55 1.76 0.15 -10.24
N ALA A 56 1.28 1.35 -10.57
CA ALA A 56 2.05 2.29 -11.39
C ALA A 56 3.34 2.74 -10.67
N TYR A 57 3.26 3.05 -9.38
CA TYR A 57 4.42 3.38 -8.57
C TYR A 57 5.42 2.23 -8.50
N ALA A 58 4.93 1.01 -8.30
CA ALA A 58 5.72 -0.21 -8.24
C ALA A 58 6.40 -0.58 -9.57
N ASN A 59 5.75 -0.32 -10.70
CA ASN A 59 6.31 -0.59 -12.02
C ASN A 59 7.41 0.41 -12.41
N ASN A 60 7.37 1.61 -11.85
CA ASN A 60 8.36 2.66 -12.09
C ASN A 60 9.53 2.61 -11.09
N SER A 61 9.44 1.81 -10.02
CA SER A 61 10.56 1.62 -9.09
C SER A 61 11.47 0.49 -9.55
N THR A 62 12.73 0.54 -9.13
CA THR A 62 13.74 -0.51 -9.41
C THR A 62 13.43 -1.86 -8.75
N HIS A 63 12.32 -1.95 -8.01
CA HIS A 63 11.93 -3.10 -7.20
C HIS A 63 10.95 -4.06 -7.90
N HIS A 64 10.80 -3.96 -9.22
CA HIS A 64 10.05 -4.95 -10.00
C HIS A 64 10.97 -6.07 -10.52
N PRO A 65 10.71 -7.36 -10.17
CA PRO A 65 9.53 -7.91 -9.49
C PRO A 65 9.64 -7.99 -7.95
N CYS A 66 8.58 -7.62 -7.22
CA CYS A 66 8.49 -7.80 -5.76
C CYS A 66 7.74 -9.09 -5.38
N SER A 67 8.25 -9.88 -4.42
CA SER A 67 7.55 -11.06 -3.85
C SER A 67 6.82 -10.71 -2.55
N ILE A 68 5.81 -11.49 -2.16
CA ILE A 68 5.11 -11.35 -0.87
C ILE A 68 5.62 -12.45 0.09
N PRO A 69 6.61 -12.17 0.96
CA PRO A 69 7.15 -13.16 1.88
C PRO A 69 6.28 -13.38 3.13
N ALA A 70 5.32 -12.50 3.39
CA ALA A 70 4.55 -12.50 4.62
C ALA A 70 3.63 -13.73 4.76
N THR A 71 3.66 -14.33 5.95
CA THR A 71 2.79 -15.42 6.41
C THR A 71 1.68 -14.94 7.35
N GLU A 72 1.91 -13.85 8.08
CA GLU A 72 0.94 -13.26 8.99
C GLU A 72 -0.11 -12.41 8.24
N GLU A 73 -1.30 -12.30 8.82
CA GLU A 73 -2.41 -11.52 8.25
C GLU A 73 -2.97 -10.51 9.25
N HIS A 74 -3.33 -9.34 8.75
CA HIS A 74 -4.00 -8.28 9.50
C HIS A 74 -5.30 -7.85 8.82
N ARG A 75 -6.15 -7.14 9.57
CA ARG A 75 -7.38 -6.57 9.01
C ARG A 75 -7.05 -5.57 7.90
N MET A 76 -7.85 -5.58 6.84
CA MET A 76 -7.77 -4.67 5.70
C MET A 76 -7.70 -3.20 6.14
N LYS A 77 -8.44 -2.82 7.19
CA LYS A 77 -8.36 -1.48 7.77
C LYS A 77 -6.93 -1.09 8.19
N VAL A 78 -6.23 -1.99 8.91
CA VAL A 78 -4.85 -1.77 9.36
C VAL A 78 -3.92 -1.68 8.16
N PHE A 79 -4.06 -2.61 7.21
CA PHE A 79 -3.31 -2.62 5.96
C PHE A 79 -3.45 -1.31 5.17
N LEU A 80 -4.68 -0.80 5.00
CA LEU A 80 -4.94 0.47 4.33
C LEU A 80 -4.35 1.67 5.08
N THR A 81 -4.39 1.68 6.41
CA THR A 81 -3.73 2.72 7.21
C THR A 81 -2.23 2.72 6.97
N LYS A 82 -1.58 1.54 6.99
CA LYS A 82 -0.14 1.42 6.71
C LYS A 82 0.23 1.85 5.28
N ILE A 83 -0.62 1.56 4.27
CA ILE A 83 -0.42 2.10 2.90
C ILE A 83 -0.41 3.63 2.91
N LYS A 84 -1.37 4.25 3.62
CA LYS A 84 -1.47 5.72 3.69
C LYS A 84 -0.21 6.32 4.31
N GLU A 85 0.19 5.82 5.48
CA GLU A 85 1.39 6.27 6.19
C GLU A 85 2.63 6.10 5.32
N CYS A 86 2.78 4.92 4.72
CA CYS A 86 3.92 4.64 3.85
C CYS A 86 3.97 5.56 2.62
N SER A 87 2.83 5.82 1.98
CA SER A 87 2.74 6.74 0.84
C SER A 87 3.11 8.17 1.23
N GLN A 88 2.73 8.60 2.44
CA GLN A 88 3.11 9.91 2.97
C GLN A 88 4.61 9.98 3.26
N GLU A 89 5.19 8.93 3.85
CA GLU A 89 6.62 8.86 4.13
C GLU A 89 7.46 8.93 2.84
N GLN A 90 7.13 8.13 1.82
CA GLN A 90 7.87 8.16 0.55
C GLN A 90 7.74 9.51 -0.16
N HIS A 91 6.54 10.11 -0.15
CA HIS A 91 6.34 11.42 -0.75
C HIS A 91 7.11 12.53 -0.03
N SER A 92 7.20 12.49 1.30
CA SER A 92 8.02 13.43 2.08
C SER A 92 9.52 13.28 1.78
N LYS A 93 10.02 12.05 1.60
CA LYS A 93 11.41 11.79 1.18
C LYS A 93 11.71 12.43 -0.18
N LEU A 94 10.84 12.21 -1.18
CA LEU A 94 10.98 12.80 -2.51
C LEU A 94 11.00 14.34 -2.47
N LYS A 95 10.14 14.96 -1.65
CA LYS A 95 10.15 16.42 -1.47
C LYS A 95 11.49 16.92 -0.92
N ASN A 96 11.96 16.30 0.16
CA ASN A 96 13.22 16.69 0.79
C ASN A 96 14.44 16.46 -0.12
N GLU A 97 14.41 15.43 -0.98
CA GLU A 97 15.46 15.20 -1.98
C GLU A 97 15.45 16.24 -3.11
N THR A 98 14.29 16.82 -3.40
CA THR A 98 14.12 17.86 -4.44
C THR A 98 14.55 19.24 -3.92
N ASP A 99 14.35 19.53 -2.63
CA ASP A 99 14.77 20.78 -1.99
C ASP A 99 16.30 20.86 -1.73
N VAL A 100 17.03 19.75 -1.88
CA VAL A 100 18.49 19.68 -1.69
C VAL A 100 19.26 19.73 -3.03
N LYS A 101 18.56 19.84 -4.16
CA LYS A 101 19.15 20.02 -5.50
C LYS A 101 19.01 21.46 -5.99
#